data_AF-A0A2P6SAK7-F1
#
_entry.id   AF-A0A2P6SAK7-F1
#
_cell.length_a   1.000
_cell.length_b   1.000
_cell.length_c   1.000
_cell.angle_alpha   90.00
_cell.angle_beta   90.00
_cell.angle_gamma   90.00
#
_symmetry.space_group_name_H-M   'P 1'
#
loop_
_entity.id
_entity.type
_entity.pdbx_description
1 polymer ?
#
loop_
_entity_poly.entity_id
_entity_poly.type
_entity_poly.pdbx_seq_one_letter_code
_entity_poly.pdbx_strand_id
1 'polypeptide(L)'
;MMFCCRAALAMFNDDEKKGLLTPGVKTLIDPTSGNMRINMAFMAAMKGYKMVLTMPSYTSLERRLCMRALGAELILTEPPKGMGGTVKKAYDLLESTPNALMLQQFSNLANTQVHFETTGPQIWEDTNGKVNIF
;
A
#
# COMPACT_ATOMS: atom_id res chain seq x y z
N MET A 1 -8.49 -11.64 -2.34
CA MET A 1 -7.65 -11.17 -1.21
C MET A 1 -6.16 -11.16 -1.55
N MET A 2 -5.63 -12.17 -2.26
CA MET A 2 -4.19 -12.41 -2.41
C MET A 2 -3.38 -11.42 -3.29
N PHE A 3 -4.00 -10.73 -4.26
CA PHE A 3 -3.28 -9.87 -5.21
C PHE A 3 -2.57 -8.68 -4.55
N CYS A 4 -3.29 -7.91 -3.73
CA CYS A 4 -2.71 -6.74 -3.07
C CYS A 4 -1.68 -7.11 -1.99
N CYS A 5 -1.74 -8.32 -1.42
CA CYS A 5 -0.71 -8.80 -0.47
C CYS A 5 0.66 -8.91 -1.16
N ARG A 6 0.68 -9.44 -2.40
CA ARG A 6 1.91 -9.62 -3.19
C ARG A 6 2.56 -8.28 -3.50
N ALA A 7 1.77 -7.35 -4.03
CA ALA A 7 2.22 -6.02 -4.37
C ALA A 7 2.74 -5.26 -3.15
N ALA A 8 2.01 -5.29 -2.02
CA ALA A 8 2.46 -4.63 -0.79
C ALA A 8 3.81 -5.21 -0.30
N LEU A 9 3.93 -6.53 -0.21
CA LEU A 9 5.19 -7.18 0.21
C LEU A 9 6.35 -6.83 -0.74
N ALA A 10 6.10 -6.86 -2.05
CA ALA A 10 7.12 -6.57 -3.05
C ALA A 10 7.65 -5.14 -2.94
N MET A 11 6.77 -4.15 -2.81
CA MET A 11 7.16 -2.74 -2.67
C MET A 11 7.98 -2.50 -1.40
N PHE A 12 7.56 -3.06 -0.25
CA PHE A 12 8.33 -2.94 0.99
C PHE A 12 9.71 -3.56 0.86
N ASN A 13 9.80 -4.78 0.32
CA ASN A 13 11.06 -5.48 0.16
C ASN A 13 11.99 -4.78 -0.84
N ASP A 14 11.46 -4.21 -1.91
CA ASP A 14 12.22 -3.46 -2.90
C ASP A 14 12.81 -2.18 -2.29
N ASP A 15 12.00 -1.42 -1.54
CA ASP A 15 12.47 -0.20 -0.87
C ASP A 15 13.47 -0.51 0.26
N GLU A 16 13.29 -1.61 1.00
CA GLU A 16 14.26 -2.12 1.97
C GLU A 16 15.60 -2.50 1.29
N LYS A 17 15.54 -3.25 0.19
CA LYS A 17 16.74 -3.67 -0.58
C LYS A 17 17.51 -2.48 -1.15
N LYS A 18 16.80 -1.43 -1.58
CA LYS A 18 17.39 -0.17 -2.06
C LYS A 18 17.93 0.72 -0.94
N GLY A 19 17.74 0.34 0.33
CA GLY A 19 18.10 1.16 1.49
C GLY A 19 17.21 2.40 1.65
N LEU A 20 16.10 2.47 0.91
CA LEU A 20 15.12 3.56 1.01
C LEU A 20 14.21 3.37 2.22
N LEU A 21 14.11 2.17 2.78
CA LEU A 21 13.23 1.89 3.90
C LEU A 21 14.00 1.18 5.03
N THR A 22 13.92 1.73 6.24
CA THR A 22 14.59 1.17 7.44
C THR A 22 13.60 1.09 8.60
N PRO A 23 13.35 -0.10 9.19
CA PRO A 23 12.40 -0.26 10.29
C PRO A 23 12.70 0.67 11.46
N GLY A 24 11.67 1.20 12.10
CA GLY A 24 11.79 2.12 13.25
C GLY A 24 12.31 3.54 12.94
N VAL A 25 12.87 3.79 11.76
CA VAL A 25 13.39 5.11 11.37
C VAL A 25 12.38 5.87 10.50
N LYS A 26 11.69 5.16 9.60
CA LYS A 26 10.82 5.80 8.61
C LYS A 26 9.33 5.64 8.91
N THR A 27 8.58 6.70 8.64
CA THR A 27 7.10 6.69 8.65
C THR A 27 6.59 6.49 7.23
N LEU A 28 5.79 5.46 7.00
CA LEU A 28 5.14 5.23 5.72
C LEU A 28 3.85 6.04 5.62
N ILE A 29 3.67 6.76 4.51
CA ILE A 29 2.50 7.59 4.25
C ILE A 29 1.98 7.25 2.86
N ASP A 30 0.72 6.80 2.74
CA ASP A 30 0.16 6.47 1.42
C ASP A 30 -1.31 6.92 1.29
N PRO A 31 -1.67 7.60 0.17
CA PRO A 31 -3.06 7.89 -0.15
C PRO A 31 -3.70 6.68 -0.82
N THR A 32 -4.69 6.07 -0.17
CA THR A 32 -5.10 4.73 -0.58
C THR A 32 -6.61 4.56 -0.73
N SER A 33 -6.98 3.84 -1.78
CA SER A 33 -8.33 3.36 -2.04
C SER A 33 -8.34 1.82 -2.17
N GLY A 34 -9.45 1.19 -1.80
CA GLY A 34 -9.61 -0.26 -1.98
C GLY A 34 -8.88 -1.15 -0.96
N ASN A 35 -8.35 -2.28 -1.42
CA ASN A 35 -7.80 -3.34 -0.56
C ASN A 35 -6.30 -3.17 -0.24
N MET A 36 -5.58 -2.34 -0.99
CA MET A 36 -4.15 -2.11 -0.78
C MET A 36 -3.86 -1.60 0.64
N ARG A 37 -4.73 -0.73 1.17
CA ARG A 37 -4.61 -0.14 2.52
C ARG A 37 -4.51 -1.14 3.67
N ILE A 38 -5.31 -2.21 3.63
CA ILE A 38 -5.30 -3.23 4.68
C ILE A 38 -4.00 -4.03 4.59
N ASN A 39 -3.56 -4.31 3.37
CA ASN A 39 -2.31 -5.04 3.13
C ASN A 39 -1.09 -4.22 3.52
N MET A 40 -1.04 -2.92 3.19
CA MET A 40 0.02 -2.02 3.63
C MET A 40 0.05 -1.88 5.15
N ALA A 41 -1.11 -1.71 5.81
CA ALA A 41 -1.20 -1.67 7.28
C ALA A 41 -0.68 -2.98 7.89
N PHE A 42 -1.06 -4.12 7.32
CA PHE A 42 -0.61 -5.44 7.76
C PHE A 42 0.91 -5.61 7.58
N MET A 43 1.46 -5.28 6.40
CA MET A 43 2.90 -5.38 6.15
C MET A 43 3.71 -4.43 7.05
N ALA A 44 3.22 -3.22 7.28
CA ALA A 44 3.84 -2.28 8.19
C ALA A 44 3.87 -2.80 9.63
N ALA A 45 2.75 -3.36 10.11
CA ALA A 45 2.68 -3.98 11.42
C ALA A 45 3.67 -5.16 11.56
N MET A 46 3.73 -6.03 10.56
CA MET A 46 4.63 -7.18 10.56
C MET A 46 6.11 -6.80 10.53
N LYS A 47 6.47 -5.76 9.77
CA LYS A 47 7.86 -5.34 9.58
C LYS A 47 8.31 -4.23 10.55
N GLY A 48 7.43 -3.75 11.43
CA GLY A 48 7.77 -2.74 12.44
C GLY A 48 7.88 -1.31 11.89
N TYR A 49 7.04 -0.95 10.93
CA TYR A 49 6.94 0.41 10.38
C TYR A 49 5.74 1.16 10.94
N LYS A 50 5.93 2.45 11.23
CA LYS A 50 4.80 3.35 11.44
C LYS A 50 4.10 3.58 10.10
N MET A 51 2.78 3.40 10.05
CA MET A 51 1.98 3.58 8.85
C MET A 51 0.90 4.63 9.07
N VAL A 52 0.83 5.61 8.17
CA VAL A 52 -0.18 6.66 8.12
C VAL A 52 -0.93 6.54 6.79
N LEU A 53 -2.25 6.40 6.84
CA LEU A 53 -3.09 6.26 5.66
C LEU A 53 -4.07 7.44 5.59
N THR A 54 -4.06 8.15 4.46
CA THR A 54 -5.09 9.15 4.19
C THR A 54 -6.24 8.51 3.43
N MET A 55 -7.49 8.88 3.78
CA MET A 55 -8.67 8.41 3.06
C MET A 55 -9.88 9.34 3.25
N PRO A 56 -10.86 9.35 2.33
CA PRO A 56 -12.09 10.11 2.51
C PRO A 56 -12.91 9.60 3.69
N SER A 57 -13.61 10.49 4.40
CA SER A 57 -14.42 10.12 5.58
C SER A 57 -15.62 9.22 5.27
N TYR A 58 -16.03 9.10 4.00
CA TYR A 58 -17.03 8.12 3.54
C TYR A 58 -16.50 6.69 3.46
N THR A 59 -15.21 6.45 3.70
CA THR A 59 -14.66 5.10 3.80
C THR A 59 -15.39 4.33 4.92
N SER A 60 -15.83 3.11 4.62
CA SER A 60 -16.64 2.32 5.55
C SER A 60 -15.95 2.11 6.91
N LEU A 61 -16.77 2.01 7.95
CA LEU A 61 -16.29 1.90 9.33
C LEU A 61 -15.48 0.62 9.54
N GLU A 62 -15.93 -0.50 8.99
CA GLU A 62 -15.30 -1.82 9.12
C GLU A 62 -13.87 -1.80 8.57
N ARG A 63 -13.67 -1.15 7.42
CA ARG A 63 -12.34 -0.98 6.82
C ARG A 63 -11.44 -0.11 7.70
N ARG A 64 -11.98 0.98 8.27
CA ARG A 64 -11.23 1.83 9.21
C ARG A 64 -10.82 1.09 10.48
N LEU A 65 -11.74 0.32 11.05
CA LEU A 65 -11.48 -0.48 12.25
C LEU A 65 -10.41 -1.55 11.97
N CYS A 66 -10.49 -2.24 10.83
CA CYS A 66 -9.49 -3.24 10.44
C CYS A 66 -8.08 -2.63 10.35
N MET A 67 -7.92 -1.48 9.69
CA MET A 67 -6.61 -0.81 9.60
C MET A 67 -6.10 -0.30 10.95
N ARG A 68 -6.97 0.25 11.79
CA ARG A 68 -6.58 0.68 13.15
C ARG A 68 -6.18 -0.48 14.04
N ALA A 69 -6.85 -1.63 13.92
CA ALA A 69 -6.49 -2.84 14.65
C ALA A 69 -5.10 -3.36 14.24
N LEU A 70 -4.68 -3.09 13.00
CA LEU A 70 -3.33 -3.35 12.50
C LEU A 70 -2.32 -2.26 12.90
N GLY A 71 -2.70 -1.27 13.71
CA GLY A 71 -1.81 -0.21 14.20
C GLY A 71 -1.58 0.95 13.21
N ALA A 72 -2.32 1.01 12.10
CA ALA A 72 -2.21 2.13 11.17
C ALA A 72 -2.93 3.39 11.70
N GLU A 73 -2.27 4.54 11.57
CA GLU A 73 -2.83 5.85 11.84
C GLU A 73 -3.69 6.30 10.64
N LEU A 74 -4.94 6.69 10.89
CA LEU A 74 -5.88 7.05 9.83
C LEU A 74 -6.20 8.53 9.85
N ILE A 75 -5.92 9.21 8.75
CA ILE A 75 -6.25 10.63 8.55
C ILE A 75 -7.40 10.72 7.57
N LEU A 76 -8.54 11.22 8.05
CA LEU A 76 -9.75 11.37 7.25
C LEU A 76 -9.73 12.71 6.50
N THR A 77 -10.04 12.68 5.21
CA THR A 77 -10.19 13.87 4.37
C THR A 77 -11.65 14.14 4.04
N GLU A 78 -11.95 15.38 3.64
CA GLU A 78 -13.30 15.82 3.30
C GLU A 78 -13.88 15.04 2.09
N PRO A 79 -15.12 14.53 2.18
CA PRO A 79 -15.79 13.81 1.10
C PRO A 79 -15.78 14.50 -0.27
N PRO A 80 -16.06 15.82 -0.38
CA PRO A 80 -16.19 16.48 -1.68
C PRO A 80 -14.88 16.51 -2.47
N LYS A 81 -13.72 16.43 -1.80
CA LYS A 81 -12.41 16.43 -2.44
C LYS A 81 -12.00 15.04 -2.96
N GLY A 82 -12.73 13.99 -2.58
CA GLY A 82 -12.50 12.62 -3.04
C GLY A 82 -11.05 12.14 -2.93
N MET A 83 -10.60 11.38 -3.93
CA MET A 83 -9.23 10.89 -3.99
C MET A 83 -8.21 12.01 -4.22
N GLY A 84 -8.55 13.08 -4.94
CA GLY A 84 -7.65 14.22 -5.14
C GLY A 84 -7.26 14.88 -3.81
N GLY A 85 -8.22 15.08 -2.90
CA GLY A 85 -7.96 15.58 -1.56
C GLY A 85 -7.16 14.60 -0.69
N THR A 86 -7.39 13.30 -0.86
CA THR A 86 -6.66 12.24 -0.16
C THR A 86 -5.19 12.23 -0.54
N VAL A 87 -4.90 12.29 -1.85
CA VAL A 87 -3.55 12.36 -2.41
C VAL A 87 -2.85 13.64 -1.97
N LYS A 88 -3.50 14.80 -2.13
CA LYS A 88 -2.94 16.08 -1.67
C LYS A 88 -2.55 16.02 -0.20
N LYS A 89 -3.44 15.53 0.66
CA LYS A 89 -3.15 15.42 2.10
C LYS A 89 -1.98 14.49 2.39
N ALA A 90 -1.79 13.41 1.62
CA ALA A 90 -0.65 12.52 1.80
C ALA A 90 0.67 13.19 1.41
N TYR A 91 0.70 14.00 0.35
CA TYR A 91 1.87 14.80 -0.01
C TYR A 91 2.17 15.88 1.03
N ASP A 92 1.16 16.60 1.52
CA ASP A 92 1.34 17.58 2.60
C ASP A 92 1.96 16.93 3.86
N LEU A 93 1.54 15.70 4.19
CA LEU A 93 2.11 14.93 5.30
C LEU A 93 3.52 14.42 5.02
N LEU A 94 3.78 13.98 3.78
CA LEU A 94 5.12 13.54 3.35
C LEU A 94 6.14 14.69 3.48
N GLU A 95 5.77 15.91 3.09
CA GLU A 95 6.63 17.08 3.19
C GLU A 95 6.83 17.56 4.64
N SER A 96 5.80 17.44 5.48
CA SER A 96 5.85 17.92 6.86
C SER A 96 6.36 16.90 7.88
N THR A 97 6.50 15.62 7.50
CA THR A 97 6.93 14.54 8.40
C THR A 97 8.39 14.17 8.13
N PRO A 98 9.31 14.44 9.08
CA PRO A 98 10.69 13.99 8.95
C PRO A 98 10.78 12.47 8.80
N ASN A 99 11.70 12.00 7.96
CA ASN A 99 11.88 10.57 7.68
C ASN A 99 10.62 9.87 7.16
N ALA A 100 9.73 10.57 6.47
CA ALA A 100 8.60 9.94 5.81
C ALA A 100 8.96 9.38 4.43
N LEU A 101 8.27 8.33 4.01
CA LEU A 101 8.33 7.76 2.67
C LEU A 101 6.93 7.40 2.20
N MET A 102 6.68 7.59 0.91
CA MET A 102 5.48 7.11 0.24
C MET A 102 5.86 5.94 -0.67
N LEU A 103 5.13 4.82 -0.59
CA LEU A 103 5.39 3.63 -1.40
C LEU A 103 5.01 3.82 -2.87
N GLN A 104 4.08 4.74 -3.13
CA GLN A 104 3.63 5.14 -4.47
C GLN A 104 3.20 3.96 -5.34
N GLN A 105 2.15 3.24 -4.93
CA GLN A 105 1.68 2.02 -5.61
C GLN A 105 1.45 2.14 -7.13
N PHE A 106 1.21 3.36 -7.63
CA PHE A 106 0.95 3.62 -9.06
C PHE A 106 2.23 3.82 -9.90
N SER A 107 3.35 4.19 -9.28
CA SER A 107 4.64 4.42 -9.95
C SER A 107 5.72 3.40 -9.56
N ASN A 108 5.52 2.68 -8.46
CA ASN A 108 6.48 1.69 -7.98
C ASN A 108 6.49 0.44 -8.87
N LEU A 109 7.57 0.25 -9.62
CA LEU A 109 7.75 -0.87 -10.55
C LEU A 109 7.69 -2.24 -9.87
N ALA A 110 7.99 -2.32 -8.56
CA ALA A 110 7.89 -3.58 -7.80
C ALA A 110 6.46 -4.13 -7.76
N ASN A 111 5.45 -3.25 -7.88
CA ASN A 111 4.05 -3.66 -7.98
C ASN A 111 3.79 -4.47 -9.26
N THR A 112 4.20 -3.96 -10.42
CA THR A 112 4.06 -4.70 -11.68
C THR A 112 4.96 -5.93 -11.72
N GLN A 113 6.19 -5.79 -11.24
CA GLN A 113 7.20 -6.84 -11.30
C GLN A 113 6.79 -8.10 -10.53
N VAL A 114 6.21 -7.98 -9.34
CA VAL A 114 5.79 -9.17 -8.57
C VAL A 114 4.68 -9.96 -9.28
N HIS A 115 3.83 -9.28 -10.05
CA HIS A 115 2.81 -9.96 -10.83
C HIS A 115 3.40 -10.67 -12.04
N PHE A 116 4.41 -10.08 -12.68
CA PHE A 116 5.17 -10.74 -13.74
C PHE A 116 5.95 -11.96 -13.22
N GLU A 117 6.54 -11.88 -12.04
CA GLU A 117 7.37 -12.95 -11.46
C GLU A 117 6.55 -14.06 -10.80
N THR A 118 5.33 -13.77 -10.35
CA THR A 118 4.54 -14.75 -9.59
C THR A 118 3.16 -14.98 -10.18
N THR A 119 2.39 -13.93 -10.41
CA THR A 119 0.97 -14.07 -10.78
C THR A 119 0.81 -14.62 -12.18
N GLY A 120 1.56 -14.10 -13.15
CA GLY A 120 1.58 -14.61 -14.53
C GLY A 120 2.05 -16.06 -14.62
N PRO A 121 3.23 -16.40 -14.06
CA PRO A 121 3.74 -17.77 -14.05
C PRO A 121 2.78 -18.76 -13.38
N GLN A 122 2.16 -18.40 -12.25
CA GLN A 122 1.16 -19.25 -11.60
C GLN A 122 -0.05 -19.51 -12.50
N ILE A 123 -0.59 -18.49 -13.17
CA ILE A 123 -1.68 -18.68 -14.14
C ILE A 123 -1.23 -19.57 -15.30
N TRP A 124 -0.02 -19.37 -15.81
CA TRP A 124 0.51 -20.15 -16.93
C TRP A 124 0.68 -21.64 -16.56
N GLU A 125 1.28 -21.91 -15.40
CA GLU A 125 1.49 -23.25 -14.86
C GLU A 125 0.16 -23.94 -14.55
N ASP A 126 -0.73 -23.28 -13.80
CA ASP A 126 -2.02 -23.86 -13.39
C ASP A 126 -2.97 -24.12 -14.58
N THR A 127 -2.81 -23.36 -15.67
CA THR A 127 -3.56 -23.60 -16.91
C THR A 127 -2.86 -24.56 -17.87
N ASN A 128 -1.70 -25.12 -17.51
CA ASN A 128 -0.85 -25.92 -18.40
C ASN A 128 -0.60 -25.22 -19.76
N GLY A 129 -0.38 -23.91 -19.74
CA GLY A 129 -0.15 -23.09 -20.93
C GLY A 129 -1.37 -22.91 -21.84
N LYS A 130 -2.59 -23.12 -21.32
CA LYS A 130 -3.85 -23.04 -22.11
C LYS A 130 -4.62 -21.74 -21.91
N VAL A 131 -4.13 -20.80 -21.10
CA VAL A 131 -4.78 -19.49 -20.96
C VAL A 131 -4.82 -18.77 -22.31
N ASN A 132 -6.02 -18.32 -22.72
CA ASN A 132 -6.22 -17.66 -24.02
C ASN A 132 -6.50 -16.15 -23.89
N ILE A 133 -7.12 -15.71 -22.81
CA ILE A 133 -7.51 -14.31 -22.53
C ILE A 133 -7.39 -14.09 -21.01
N PHE A 134 -6.94 -12.89 -20.60
CA PHE A 134 -6.83 -12.46 -19.20
C PHE A 134 -7.30 -11.01 -19.03
#